data_AF-A0A2W4RG77-F1
#
_entry.id   AF-A0A2W4RG77-F1
#
_cell.length_a   1.000
_cell.length_b   1.000
_cell.length_c   1.000
_cell.angle_alpha   90.00
_cell.angle_beta   90.00
_cell.angle_gamma   90.00
#
_symmetry.space_group_name_H-M   'P 1'
#
loop_
_entity.id
_entity.type
_entity.pdbx_description
1 polymer ?
#
loop_
_entity_poly.entity_id
_entity_poly.type
_entity_poly.pdbx_seq_one_letter_code
_entity_poly.pdbx_strand_id
1 'polypeptide(L)'
;MGGWTTRGRLTRWLCTVSAVLAIGWAVDAAADAARGPRFRPDDPVRVDPDTVADAGGVSEQELSQYYDFLRHTFRLPGDRRPIPAVNVNTMDEVPDSMWFVERIGRGTMTVDEIVRGPDRLIDFDPRDWVIVAAKNSGLQPGFRAVVAGDPGGQIFQVEFDPPDYPELATGAEIIGTAIYHALGYHVVENYLVSVDPSRVSIAPTATIREPGGGERPFTRDDLHRVLRRAARRPDGTYRAIASRFAPGTPRGRFRYYGTRPDDPNDIHPHEHRRELRGARVFAAWLAHDDSRANNTLDMLEGPPGAQYLRHYMFDFGSIMGSATTGPNEPRSGHAYLIEKGPDVRTLLTFGLWRPPWARGRAPRVAPAAGPFTGDGFDPVAWRPEYPNPAFENMQPADAFWAARRVVRFSDEILRAIVAKARYSDPAAAEQIVEALAARRDAIARAWLPAVTPIVDPRLDADGTLRFSNAAVDAGVAGPPDAYVLQWSRFDNERDRHTPVGPPQRSGAPIGNAPPGLLVEGDYVAVRVHAEHPGYPHWTSPVELYFRRTSDGWEPVGLFRETAVHSSDP
;
A
#
# COMPACT_ATOMS: atom_id res chain seq x y z
N MET A 1 37.24 -3.05 81.93
CA MET A 1 35.78 -2.93 81.78
C MET A 1 35.56 -2.11 80.51
N GLY A 2 35.34 -2.66 79.30
CA GLY A 2 34.27 -3.58 78.88
C GLY A 2 32.96 -2.77 78.75
N GLY A 3 32.32 -2.54 77.59
CA GLY A 3 32.56 -2.96 76.22
C GLY A 3 31.58 -2.30 75.21
N TRP A 4 31.87 -2.51 73.93
CA TRP A 4 30.96 -2.65 72.78
C TRP A 4 29.74 -1.72 72.60
N THR A 5 29.81 -0.86 71.57
CA THR A 5 28.63 -0.48 70.75
C THR A 5 28.94 -0.45 69.24
N THR A 6 29.68 -1.44 68.73
CA THR A 6 29.85 -1.69 67.28
C THR A 6 28.59 -2.23 66.60
N ARG A 7 27.55 -2.62 67.35
CA ARG A 7 26.26 -3.11 66.78
C ARG A 7 25.38 -2.02 66.16
N GLY A 8 25.56 -0.74 66.49
CA GLY A 8 24.65 0.32 66.02
C GLY A 8 24.88 0.80 64.57
N ARG A 9 26.13 0.76 64.08
CA ARG A 9 26.49 1.30 62.75
C ARG A 9 26.31 0.29 61.61
N LEU A 10 26.59 -0.99 61.85
CA LEU A 10 26.35 -2.07 60.89
C LEU A 10 24.85 -2.28 60.63
N THR A 11 24.02 -2.20 61.67
CA THR A 11 22.56 -2.36 61.52
C THR A 11 21.92 -1.21 60.74
N ARG A 12 22.40 0.03 60.91
CA ARG A 12 21.94 1.18 60.11
C ARG A 12 22.34 1.06 58.63
N TRP A 13 23.58 0.64 58.34
CA TRP A 13 24.03 0.43 56.96
C TRP A 13 23.28 -0.71 56.25
N LEU A 14 23.04 -1.83 56.93
CA LEU A 14 22.23 -2.93 56.41
C LEU A 14 20.77 -2.51 56.16
N CYS A 15 20.16 -1.74 57.06
CA CYS A 15 18.81 -1.22 56.85
C CYS A 15 18.72 -0.21 55.69
N THR A 16 19.74 0.64 55.48
CA THR A 16 19.74 1.61 54.36
C THR A 16 19.99 0.92 53.02
N VAL A 17 20.87 -0.07 52.95
CA VAL A 17 21.10 -0.87 51.73
C VAL A 17 19.86 -1.71 51.40
N SER A 18 19.23 -2.36 52.38
CA SER A 18 17.97 -3.08 52.17
C SER A 18 16.80 -2.17 51.79
N ALA A 19 16.74 -0.94 52.31
CA ALA A 19 15.71 0.04 51.94
C ALA A 19 15.92 0.58 50.51
N VAL A 20 17.16 0.85 50.10
CA VAL A 20 17.47 1.29 48.73
C VAL A 20 17.24 0.16 47.72
N LEU A 21 17.57 -1.09 48.07
CA LEU A 21 17.23 -2.26 47.25
C LEU A 21 15.71 -2.49 47.20
N ALA A 22 14.99 -2.36 48.32
CA ALA A 22 13.54 -2.49 48.34
C ALA A 22 12.83 -1.38 47.54
N ILE A 23 13.37 -0.15 47.55
CA ILE A 23 12.86 0.95 46.73
C ILE A 23 13.16 0.70 45.25
N GLY A 24 14.35 0.20 44.89
CA GLY A 24 14.67 -0.18 43.51
C GLY A 24 13.75 -1.28 42.97
N TRP A 25 13.50 -2.33 43.75
CA TRP A 25 12.55 -3.39 43.39
C TRP A 25 11.10 -2.91 43.32
N ALA A 26 10.70 -1.97 44.17
CA ALA A 26 9.37 -1.38 44.13
C ALA A 26 9.17 -0.45 42.92
N VAL A 27 10.22 0.22 42.46
CA VAL A 27 10.18 1.09 41.26
C VAL A 27 10.14 0.25 39.98
N ASP A 28 10.93 -0.84 39.88
CA ASP A 28 10.85 -1.77 38.75
C ASP A 28 9.49 -2.50 38.71
N ALA A 29 8.98 -2.95 39.86
CA ALA A 29 7.65 -3.58 39.93
C ALA A 29 6.49 -2.62 39.60
N ALA A 30 6.63 -1.33 39.94
CA ALA A 30 5.65 -0.30 39.58
C ALA A 30 5.73 0.10 38.09
N ALA A 31 6.93 0.06 37.49
CA ALA A 31 7.12 0.28 36.05
C ALA A 31 6.58 -0.89 35.21
N ASP A 32 6.75 -2.13 35.67
CA ASP A 32 6.13 -3.32 35.07
C ASP A 32 4.59 -3.29 35.18
N ALA A 33 4.04 -2.89 36.33
CA ALA A 33 2.60 -2.78 36.52
C ALA A 33 1.95 -1.65 35.69
N ALA A 34 2.71 -0.63 35.28
CA ALA A 34 2.20 0.51 34.49
C ALA A 34 2.07 0.22 32.99
N ARG A 35 2.69 -0.84 32.46
CA ARG A 35 2.66 -1.17 31.03
C ARG A 35 1.39 -1.92 30.60
N GLY A 36 0.68 -2.56 31.53
CA GLY A 36 -0.46 -3.43 31.21
C GLY A 36 -0.02 -4.69 30.45
N PRO A 37 -0.96 -5.61 30.15
CA PRO A 37 -0.65 -6.81 29.40
C PRO A 37 -0.15 -6.51 27.98
N ARG A 38 0.77 -7.34 27.48
CA ARG A 38 1.29 -7.21 26.11
C ARG A 38 0.19 -7.40 25.05
N PHE A 39 -0.62 -8.44 25.21
CA PHE A 39 -1.77 -8.74 24.36
C PHE A 39 -3.06 -8.52 25.13
N ARG A 40 -4.00 -7.85 24.48
CA ARG A 40 -5.36 -7.62 24.98
C ARG A 40 -6.31 -8.72 24.46
N PRO A 41 -7.52 -8.84 25.02
CA PRO A 41 -8.50 -9.83 24.56
C PRO A 41 -8.87 -9.68 23.08
N ASP A 42 -8.84 -8.46 22.54
CA ASP A 42 -9.14 -8.11 21.15
C ASP A 42 -7.95 -8.26 20.19
N ASP A 43 -6.77 -8.62 20.69
CA ASP A 43 -5.63 -8.92 19.82
C ASP A 43 -5.80 -10.26 19.07
N PRO A 44 -5.41 -10.32 17.77
CA PRO A 44 -4.94 -9.19 16.98
C PRO A 44 -6.08 -8.30 16.45
N VAL A 45 -5.92 -6.98 16.58
CA VAL A 45 -6.89 -6.01 16.06
C VAL A 45 -7.00 -6.16 14.53
N ARG A 46 -8.20 -6.45 14.05
CA ARG A 46 -8.50 -6.62 12.60
C ARG A 46 -9.09 -5.39 11.95
N VAL A 47 -9.68 -4.51 12.74
CA VAL A 47 -10.32 -3.27 12.28
C VAL A 47 -9.83 -2.15 13.20
N ASP A 48 -9.20 -1.14 12.61
CA ASP A 48 -8.81 0.09 13.28
C ASP A 48 -10.09 0.88 13.64
N PRO A 49 -10.29 1.31 14.90
CA PRO A 49 -11.46 2.11 15.28
C PRO A 49 -11.33 3.58 14.81
N ASP A 50 -11.01 3.81 13.54
CA ASP A 50 -10.77 5.12 12.93
C ASP A 50 -12.03 5.78 12.34
N THR A 51 -13.22 5.33 12.76
CA THR A 51 -14.51 5.93 12.39
C THR A 51 -15.37 6.26 13.62
N VAL A 52 -14.77 6.35 14.80
CA VAL A 52 -15.50 6.51 16.07
C VAL A 52 -15.93 7.96 16.31
N ALA A 53 -15.08 8.92 15.96
CA ALA A 53 -15.39 10.34 16.13
C ALA A 53 -16.07 10.91 14.87
N ASP A 54 -17.08 11.76 15.05
CA ASP A 54 -17.78 12.42 13.95
C ASP A 54 -16.88 13.44 13.25
N ALA A 55 -16.56 13.19 11.98
CA ALA A 55 -15.76 14.05 11.11
C ALA A 55 -16.63 15.00 10.26
N GLY A 56 -17.91 15.21 10.60
CA GLY A 56 -18.81 16.09 9.85
C GLY A 56 -18.32 17.54 9.69
N GLY A 57 -17.44 18.00 10.59
CA GLY A 57 -16.82 19.33 10.56
C GLY A 57 -15.62 19.49 9.62
N VAL A 58 -15.16 18.42 8.97
CA VAL A 58 -14.02 18.49 8.04
C VAL A 58 -14.31 19.42 6.87
N SER A 59 -13.39 20.36 6.63
CA SER A 59 -13.50 21.33 5.55
C SER A 59 -12.96 20.78 4.23
N GLU A 60 -13.47 21.24 3.09
CA GLU A 60 -12.87 20.91 1.80
C GLU A 60 -11.48 21.57 1.67
N GLN A 61 -10.48 20.81 1.19
CA GLN A 61 -9.14 21.33 0.95
C GLN A 61 -8.69 21.13 -0.50
N GLU A 62 -8.24 22.20 -1.16
CA GLU A 62 -7.57 22.11 -2.45
C GLU A 62 -6.05 22.11 -2.28
N LEU A 63 -5.38 21.17 -2.97
CA LEU A 63 -3.92 21.14 -3.06
C LEU A 63 -3.48 21.73 -4.40
N SER A 64 -2.65 22.78 -4.34
CA SER A 64 -2.01 23.35 -5.53
C SER A 64 -0.92 22.42 -6.04
N GLN A 65 -1.03 21.98 -7.30
CA GLN A 65 -0.05 21.10 -7.95
C GLN A 65 1.36 21.69 -7.96
N TYR A 66 1.49 22.98 -8.31
CA TYR A 66 2.79 23.64 -8.38
C TYR A 66 3.42 23.81 -7.00
N TYR A 67 2.62 24.17 -5.99
CA TYR A 67 3.13 24.30 -4.63
C TYR A 67 3.54 22.95 -4.06
N ASP A 68 2.75 21.90 -4.31
CA ASP A 68 3.06 20.53 -3.90
C ASP A 68 4.39 20.07 -4.51
N PHE A 69 4.55 20.18 -5.83
CA PHE A 69 5.79 19.87 -6.54
C PHE A 69 7.01 20.59 -5.97
N LEU A 70 6.94 21.92 -5.81
CA LEU A 70 8.06 22.73 -5.30
C LEU A 70 8.38 22.37 -3.84
N ARG A 71 7.36 22.15 -3.00
CA ARG A 71 7.55 21.77 -1.60
C ARG A 71 8.24 20.42 -1.49
N HIS A 72 7.81 19.43 -2.25
CA HIS A 72 8.40 18.09 -2.23
C HIS A 72 9.81 18.07 -2.79
N THR A 73 10.08 18.85 -3.85
CA THR A 73 11.42 18.92 -4.47
C THR A 73 12.44 19.61 -3.56
N PHE A 74 12.07 20.70 -2.89
CA PHE A 74 13.05 21.56 -2.20
C PHE A 74 12.97 21.56 -0.68
N ARG A 75 11.87 21.10 -0.08
CA ARG A 75 11.66 21.13 1.39
C ARG A 75 11.47 19.77 2.04
N LEU A 76 11.34 18.69 1.26
CA LEU A 76 11.27 17.29 1.74
C LEU A 76 10.32 17.14 2.96
N PRO A 77 9.02 17.39 2.82
CA PRO A 77 8.08 17.38 3.93
C PRO A 77 7.97 15.99 4.59
N GLY A 78 7.41 15.98 5.80
CA GLY A 78 7.22 14.80 6.65
C GLY A 78 8.40 14.54 7.59
N ASP A 79 8.12 13.82 8.67
CA ASP A 79 9.13 13.29 9.58
C ASP A 79 9.95 12.19 8.89
N ARG A 80 11.27 12.21 9.08
CA ARG A 80 12.25 11.30 8.45
C ARG A 80 12.94 10.37 9.43
N ARG A 81 12.56 10.43 10.71
CA ARG A 81 13.09 9.52 11.71
C ARG A 81 12.71 8.08 11.33
N PRO A 82 13.58 7.09 11.61
CA PRO A 82 13.33 5.69 11.30
C PRO A 82 12.31 5.08 12.29
N ILE A 83 11.08 5.59 12.28
CA ILE A 83 9.98 5.17 13.15
C ILE A 83 9.32 3.94 12.50
N PRO A 84 9.12 2.82 13.22
CA PRO A 84 8.32 1.70 12.73
C PRO A 84 6.92 2.17 12.28
N ALA A 85 6.30 1.46 11.35
CA ALA A 85 4.96 1.85 10.91
C ALA A 85 3.97 1.84 12.10
N VAL A 86 3.15 2.88 12.19
CA VAL A 86 2.38 3.17 13.41
C VAL A 86 1.01 2.50 13.47
N ASN A 87 0.55 1.92 12.37
CA ASN A 87 -0.79 1.35 12.20
C ASN A 87 -0.73 -0.13 11.77
N VAL A 88 0.13 -0.89 12.44
CA VAL A 88 0.31 -2.32 12.24
C VAL A 88 -0.20 -3.04 13.48
N ASN A 89 -0.97 -4.12 13.31
CA ASN A 89 -1.44 -4.92 14.42
C ASN A 89 -0.35 -5.85 14.98
N THR A 90 -0.68 -6.57 16.04
CA THR A 90 0.21 -7.51 16.71
C THR A 90 0.67 -8.69 15.84
N MET A 91 0.09 -8.88 14.65
CA MET A 91 0.49 -9.91 13.68
C MET A 91 1.34 -9.38 12.51
N ASP A 92 1.90 -8.16 12.60
CA ASP A 92 2.68 -7.52 11.53
C ASP A 92 1.86 -7.27 10.25
N GLU A 93 0.54 -7.03 10.39
CA GLU A 93 -0.38 -6.75 9.29
C GLU A 93 -1.11 -5.40 9.47
N VAL A 94 -1.64 -4.85 8.37
CA VAL A 94 -2.45 -3.62 8.38
C VAL A 94 -3.92 -3.98 8.63
N PRO A 95 -4.57 -3.45 9.69
CA PRO A 95 -6.00 -3.62 9.91
C PRO A 95 -6.87 -2.97 8.83
N ASP A 96 -8.13 -3.42 8.73
CA ASP A 96 -9.14 -2.69 7.96
C ASP A 96 -9.39 -1.33 8.61
N SER A 97 -9.51 -0.29 7.79
CA SER A 97 -9.50 1.12 8.21
C SER A 97 -10.14 2.02 7.16
N MET A 98 -10.25 3.31 7.47
CA MET A 98 -10.71 4.34 6.55
C MET A 98 -9.76 4.55 5.35
N TRP A 99 -8.54 3.99 5.40
CA TRP A 99 -7.49 4.03 4.38
C TRP A 99 -7.41 2.77 3.51
N PHE A 100 -7.67 1.61 4.12
CA PHE A 100 -7.29 0.32 3.56
C PHE A 100 -8.19 -0.80 4.09
N VAL A 101 -8.49 -1.80 3.26
CA VAL A 101 -9.16 -3.04 3.66
C VAL A 101 -8.29 -4.19 3.21
N GLU A 102 -7.97 -5.09 4.12
CA GLU A 102 -7.16 -6.25 3.81
C GLU A 102 -7.97 -7.24 2.96
N ARG A 103 -7.64 -7.30 1.67
CA ARG A 103 -8.29 -8.18 0.68
C ARG A 103 -7.37 -9.33 0.29
N ILE A 104 -6.50 -9.17 -0.72
CA ILE A 104 -5.74 -10.30 -1.29
C ILE A 104 -4.76 -10.96 -0.29
N GLY A 105 -4.25 -10.22 0.70
CA GLY A 105 -3.34 -10.76 1.72
C GLY A 105 -4.02 -11.72 2.71
N ARG A 106 -5.36 -11.71 2.84
CA ARG A 106 -6.11 -12.77 3.55
C ARG A 106 -6.14 -14.10 2.79
N GLY A 107 -5.80 -14.12 1.51
CA GLY A 107 -5.79 -15.34 0.68
C GLY A 107 -7.18 -15.85 0.29
N THR A 108 -8.22 -15.01 0.37
CA THR A 108 -9.61 -15.42 0.17
C THR A 108 -10.26 -14.95 -1.14
N MET A 109 -9.55 -14.18 -1.97
CA MET A 109 -10.13 -13.65 -3.21
C MET A 109 -10.05 -14.67 -4.35
N THR A 110 -11.16 -14.88 -5.04
CA THR A 110 -11.22 -15.61 -6.31
C THR A 110 -10.71 -14.75 -7.47
N VAL A 111 -10.35 -15.38 -8.59
CA VAL A 111 -9.96 -14.65 -9.82
C VAL A 111 -11.05 -13.67 -10.25
N ASP A 112 -12.32 -14.10 -10.22
CA ASP A 112 -13.46 -13.26 -10.59
C ASP A 112 -13.64 -12.04 -9.68
N GLU A 113 -13.41 -12.17 -8.37
CA GLU A 113 -13.45 -11.03 -7.44
C GLU A 113 -12.32 -10.03 -7.69
N ILE A 114 -11.12 -10.53 -8.01
CA ILE A 114 -9.97 -9.68 -8.34
C ILE A 114 -10.23 -8.94 -9.65
N VAL A 115 -10.68 -9.64 -10.69
CA VAL A 115 -11.01 -9.05 -12.00
C VAL A 115 -12.15 -8.05 -11.86
N ARG A 116 -13.22 -8.37 -11.14
CA ARG A 116 -14.33 -7.45 -10.89
C ARG A 116 -13.85 -6.16 -10.22
N GLY A 117 -12.92 -6.25 -9.26
CA GLY A 117 -12.42 -5.07 -8.56
C GLY A 117 -13.54 -4.40 -7.75
N PRO A 118 -13.62 -3.05 -7.74
CA PRO A 118 -14.66 -2.31 -7.01
C PRO A 118 -16.02 -2.33 -7.73
N ASP A 119 -16.07 -2.78 -8.99
CA ASP A 119 -17.20 -2.58 -9.88
C ASP A 119 -18.46 -3.30 -9.37
N ARG A 120 -19.56 -2.56 -9.32
CA ARG A 120 -20.89 -3.03 -8.89
C ARG A 120 -21.85 -3.24 -10.05
N LEU A 121 -21.63 -2.60 -11.19
CA LEU A 121 -22.45 -2.74 -12.38
C LEU A 121 -21.86 -3.81 -13.30
N ILE A 122 -22.64 -4.83 -13.62
CA ILE A 122 -22.22 -5.91 -14.52
C ILE A 122 -22.56 -5.53 -15.96
N ASP A 123 -21.64 -5.78 -16.88
CA ASP A 123 -21.78 -5.50 -18.32
C ASP A 123 -22.26 -4.07 -18.63
N PHE A 124 -21.75 -3.10 -17.87
CA PHE A 124 -22.12 -1.70 -18.01
C PHE A 124 -21.54 -1.09 -19.30
N ASP A 125 -22.37 -1.02 -20.34
CA ASP A 125 -22.09 -0.30 -21.59
C ASP A 125 -23.36 0.43 -22.07
N PRO A 126 -23.71 1.56 -21.43
CA PRO A 126 -24.95 2.27 -21.71
C PRO A 126 -24.93 2.90 -23.11
N ARG A 127 -26.07 2.78 -23.79
CA ARG A 127 -26.24 3.23 -25.17
C ARG A 127 -26.47 4.73 -25.31
N ASP A 128 -27.11 5.36 -24.34
CA ASP A 128 -27.55 6.75 -24.39
C ASP A 128 -27.01 7.52 -23.18
N TRP A 129 -26.34 8.63 -23.45
CA TRP A 129 -25.72 9.48 -22.44
C TRP A 129 -26.33 10.88 -22.43
N VAL A 130 -26.42 11.48 -21.25
CA VAL A 130 -26.79 12.89 -21.08
C VAL A 130 -25.62 13.61 -20.41
N ILE A 131 -24.98 14.54 -21.12
CA ILE A 131 -23.91 15.38 -20.56
C ILE A 131 -24.54 16.34 -19.55
N VAL A 132 -24.01 16.35 -18.33
CA VAL A 132 -24.46 17.20 -17.23
C VAL A 132 -23.45 18.27 -16.83
N ALA A 133 -22.17 18.13 -17.19
CA ALA A 133 -21.16 19.16 -17.03
C ALA A 133 -19.90 18.87 -17.85
N ALA A 134 -19.08 19.89 -18.10
CA ALA A 134 -17.72 19.71 -18.61
C ALA A 134 -16.79 19.07 -17.56
N LYS A 135 -15.70 18.47 -18.04
CA LYS A 135 -14.52 18.20 -17.24
C LYS A 135 -13.67 19.49 -17.19
N ASN A 136 -13.50 20.08 -16.01
CA ASN A 136 -12.88 21.40 -15.84
C ASN A 136 -11.39 21.36 -15.47
N SER A 137 -10.81 20.17 -15.25
CA SER A 137 -9.41 19.97 -14.86
C SER A 137 -8.87 18.65 -15.43
N GLY A 138 -7.55 18.45 -15.42
CA GLY A 138 -6.90 17.25 -15.96
C GLY A 138 -6.62 17.31 -17.47
N LEU A 139 -5.73 16.44 -17.95
CA LEU A 139 -5.24 16.47 -19.34
C LEU A 139 -6.13 15.69 -20.32
N GLN A 140 -6.74 14.59 -19.86
CA GLN A 140 -7.57 13.74 -20.72
C GLN A 140 -8.84 14.45 -21.19
N PRO A 141 -9.19 14.33 -22.48
CA PRO A 141 -10.47 14.79 -23.00
C PRO A 141 -11.61 14.02 -22.35
N GLY A 142 -12.67 14.73 -21.94
CA GLY A 142 -13.80 14.11 -21.30
C GLY A 142 -14.92 15.08 -20.92
N PHE A 143 -15.96 14.53 -20.32
CA PHE A 143 -17.12 15.25 -19.79
C PHE A 143 -17.75 14.47 -18.64
N ARG A 144 -18.65 15.11 -17.88
CA ARG A 144 -19.47 14.44 -16.87
C ARG A 144 -20.84 14.14 -17.46
N ALA A 145 -21.30 12.90 -17.30
CA ALA A 145 -22.56 12.45 -17.87
C ALA A 145 -23.33 11.53 -16.91
N VAL A 146 -24.63 11.41 -17.16
CA VAL A 146 -25.50 10.40 -16.57
C VAL A 146 -26.02 9.48 -17.68
N VAL A 147 -26.43 8.27 -17.32
CA VAL A 147 -27.13 7.37 -18.26
C VAL A 147 -28.54 7.90 -18.50
N ALA A 148 -28.95 7.98 -19.76
CA ALA A 148 -30.28 8.49 -20.09
C ALA A 148 -31.37 7.58 -19.48
N GLY A 149 -32.32 8.19 -18.76
CA GLY A 149 -33.40 7.46 -18.11
C GLY A 149 -33.02 6.75 -16.80
N ASP A 150 -31.77 6.89 -16.31
CA ASP A 150 -31.41 6.42 -14.98
C ASP A 150 -32.08 7.30 -13.89
N PRO A 151 -33.04 6.77 -13.13
CA PRO A 151 -33.71 7.54 -12.08
C PRO A 151 -32.76 7.90 -10.92
N GLY A 152 -31.64 7.17 -10.77
CA GLY A 152 -30.63 7.47 -9.77
C GLY A 152 -29.76 8.68 -10.12
N GLY A 153 -29.74 9.09 -11.39
CA GLY A 153 -28.94 10.23 -11.86
C GLY A 153 -27.45 10.07 -11.55
N GLN A 154 -26.92 8.84 -11.53
CA GLN A 154 -25.53 8.61 -11.15
C GLN A 154 -24.60 9.32 -12.13
N ILE A 155 -23.73 10.18 -11.59
CA ILE A 155 -22.76 10.91 -12.38
C ILE A 155 -21.53 10.04 -12.62
N PHE A 156 -21.09 10.02 -13.88
CA PHE A 156 -19.85 9.43 -14.33
C PHE A 156 -18.94 10.51 -14.92
N GLN A 157 -17.64 10.41 -14.68
CA GLN A 157 -16.63 11.09 -15.47
C GLN A 157 -16.28 10.20 -16.67
N VAL A 158 -16.58 10.68 -17.86
CA VAL A 158 -16.30 9.96 -19.11
C VAL A 158 -15.03 10.52 -19.74
N GLU A 159 -14.05 9.66 -19.95
CA GLU A 159 -12.70 10.03 -20.40
C GLU A 159 -12.24 9.16 -21.56
N PHE A 160 -11.54 9.77 -22.51
CA PHE A 160 -11.09 9.12 -23.74
C PHE A 160 -9.58 9.13 -23.86
N ASP A 161 -9.05 8.09 -24.52
CA ASP A 161 -7.66 8.11 -25.00
C ASP A 161 -7.47 9.16 -26.11
N PRO A 162 -6.27 9.75 -26.25
CA PRO A 162 -5.94 10.63 -27.38
C PRO A 162 -5.83 9.86 -28.71
N PRO A 163 -5.95 10.52 -29.88
CA PRO A 163 -6.07 9.84 -31.17
C PRO A 163 -4.86 8.99 -31.54
N ASP A 164 -3.67 9.42 -31.13
CA ASP A 164 -2.40 8.75 -31.46
C ASP A 164 -2.10 7.55 -30.55
N TYR A 165 -2.82 7.40 -29.42
CA TYR A 165 -2.57 6.37 -28.42
C TYR A 165 -3.86 5.70 -27.91
N PRO A 166 -4.65 5.08 -28.81
CA PRO A 166 -5.85 4.36 -28.41
C PRO A 166 -5.52 3.24 -27.42
N GLU A 167 -6.41 3.02 -26.44
CA GLU A 167 -6.35 1.95 -25.44
C GLU A 167 -5.24 2.06 -24.39
N LEU A 168 -4.37 3.07 -24.50
CA LEU A 168 -3.23 3.26 -23.60
C LEU A 168 -3.65 3.61 -22.17
N ALA A 169 -4.30 4.75 -21.97
CA ALA A 169 -4.68 5.22 -20.65
C ALA A 169 -5.94 4.51 -20.14
N THR A 170 -6.91 4.25 -21.01
CA THR A 170 -8.12 3.51 -20.63
C THR A 170 -7.82 2.05 -20.25
N GLY A 171 -6.87 1.39 -20.91
CA GLY A 171 -6.42 0.06 -20.51
C GLY A 171 -5.68 0.09 -19.16
N ALA A 172 -4.84 1.10 -18.95
CA ALA A 172 -4.14 1.33 -17.69
C ALA A 172 -5.11 1.54 -16.52
N GLU A 173 -6.14 2.36 -16.69
CA GLU A 173 -7.16 2.64 -15.67
C GLU A 173 -7.88 1.36 -15.21
N ILE A 174 -8.32 0.52 -16.15
CA ILE A 174 -9.05 -0.73 -15.85
C ILE A 174 -8.18 -1.71 -15.06
N ILE A 175 -6.93 -1.90 -15.48
CA ILE A 175 -5.98 -2.82 -14.83
C ILE A 175 -5.58 -2.29 -13.46
N GLY A 176 -5.22 -1.01 -13.38
CA GLY A 176 -4.81 -0.34 -12.14
C GLY A 176 -5.90 -0.39 -11.08
N THR A 177 -7.14 -0.08 -11.46
CA THR A 177 -8.30 -0.13 -10.57
C THR A 177 -8.49 -1.52 -9.95
N ALA A 178 -8.43 -2.58 -10.76
CA ALA A 178 -8.59 -3.95 -10.28
C ALA A 178 -7.45 -4.35 -9.32
N ILE A 179 -6.20 -4.03 -9.68
CA ILE A 179 -5.02 -4.38 -8.86
C ILE A 179 -5.01 -3.60 -7.54
N TYR A 180 -5.17 -2.27 -7.56
CA TYR A 180 -5.17 -1.47 -6.33
C TYR A 180 -6.35 -1.82 -5.40
N HIS A 181 -7.51 -2.14 -5.97
CA HIS A 181 -8.61 -2.70 -5.17
C HIS A 181 -8.19 -4.01 -4.50
N ALA A 182 -7.69 -4.99 -5.26
CA ALA A 182 -7.28 -6.28 -4.68
C ALA A 182 -6.16 -6.14 -3.64
N LEU A 183 -5.24 -5.20 -3.83
CA LEU A 183 -4.19 -4.88 -2.87
C LEU A 183 -4.73 -4.31 -1.54
N GLY A 184 -5.89 -3.67 -1.56
CA GLY A 184 -6.63 -3.25 -0.36
C GLY A 184 -7.01 -1.77 -0.32
N TYR A 185 -6.61 -0.96 -1.30
CA TYR A 185 -6.97 0.46 -1.32
C TYR A 185 -8.43 0.66 -1.67
N HIS A 186 -9.02 1.74 -1.17
CA HIS A 186 -10.30 2.22 -1.70
C HIS A 186 -10.03 2.89 -3.04
N VAL A 187 -10.76 2.46 -4.06
CA VAL A 187 -10.66 2.99 -5.43
C VAL A 187 -12.07 3.24 -5.96
N VAL A 188 -12.17 4.11 -6.96
CA VAL A 188 -13.44 4.38 -7.64
C VAL A 188 -13.75 3.27 -8.65
N GLU A 189 -15.02 3.11 -9.01
CA GLU A 189 -15.44 2.14 -10.02
C GLU A 189 -15.15 2.69 -11.42
N ASN A 190 -14.60 1.86 -12.29
CA ASN A 190 -14.18 2.27 -13.63
C ASN A 190 -14.67 1.26 -14.67
N TYR A 191 -15.54 1.75 -15.56
CA TYR A 191 -16.18 0.92 -16.58
C TYR A 191 -15.65 1.23 -17.96
N LEU A 192 -15.34 0.19 -18.72
CA LEU A 192 -14.99 0.33 -20.13
C LEU A 192 -16.26 0.41 -20.98
N VAL A 193 -16.49 1.55 -21.63
CA VAL A 193 -17.71 1.84 -22.40
C VAL A 193 -17.41 2.21 -23.86
N SER A 194 -18.43 2.10 -24.70
CA SER A 194 -18.44 2.59 -26.08
C SER A 194 -19.38 3.78 -26.21
N VAL A 195 -18.85 4.93 -26.62
CA VAL A 195 -19.64 6.15 -26.80
C VAL A 195 -19.92 6.37 -28.28
N ASP A 196 -21.19 6.34 -28.64
CA ASP A 196 -21.69 6.81 -29.95
C ASP A 196 -22.10 8.29 -29.83
N PRO A 197 -21.40 9.22 -30.51
CA PRO A 197 -21.72 10.65 -30.41
C PRO A 197 -23.16 10.99 -30.83
N SER A 198 -23.79 10.20 -31.71
CA SER A 198 -25.16 10.42 -32.16
C SER A 198 -26.19 10.19 -31.04
N ARG A 199 -25.79 9.46 -29.99
CA ARG A 199 -26.62 9.09 -28.83
C ARG A 199 -26.26 9.84 -27.55
N VAL A 200 -25.44 10.89 -27.69
CA VAL A 200 -25.10 11.79 -26.59
C VAL A 200 -25.96 13.04 -26.71
N SER A 201 -26.81 13.28 -25.71
CA SER A 201 -27.54 14.54 -25.54
C SER A 201 -26.88 15.42 -24.46
N ILE A 202 -27.25 16.69 -24.40
CA ILE A 202 -26.70 17.68 -23.46
C ILE A 202 -27.85 18.19 -22.60
N ALA A 203 -27.72 18.09 -21.28
CA ALA A 203 -28.71 18.64 -20.36
C ALA A 203 -28.78 20.18 -20.53
N PRO A 204 -29.97 20.80 -20.48
CA PRO A 204 -30.10 22.25 -20.55
C PRO A 204 -29.33 23.00 -19.44
N THR A 205 -29.06 22.32 -18.32
CA THR A 205 -28.32 22.83 -17.17
C THR A 205 -26.82 22.54 -17.22
N ALA A 206 -26.33 21.84 -18.25
CA ALA A 206 -24.92 21.51 -18.34
C ALA A 206 -24.08 22.77 -18.58
N THR A 207 -23.02 22.95 -17.79
CA THR A 207 -22.12 24.11 -17.89
C THR A 207 -20.67 23.71 -18.15
N ILE A 208 -19.89 24.68 -18.63
CA ILE A 208 -18.43 24.62 -18.75
C ILE A 208 -17.82 25.89 -18.15
N ARG A 209 -16.73 25.73 -17.40
CA ARG A 209 -15.98 26.86 -16.84
C ARG A 209 -15.00 27.40 -17.87
N GLU A 210 -14.94 28.71 -17.99
CA GLU A 210 -14.05 29.42 -18.89
C GLU A 210 -12.71 29.77 -18.21
N PRO A 211 -11.62 29.99 -18.98
CA PRO A 211 -10.33 30.39 -18.41
C PRO A 211 -10.37 31.65 -17.53
N GLY A 212 -11.35 32.53 -17.72
CA GLY A 212 -11.59 33.71 -16.89
C GLY A 212 -12.40 33.46 -15.61
N GLY A 213 -12.76 32.21 -15.31
CA GLY A 213 -13.47 31.81 -14.08
C GLY A 213 -15.00 31.87 -14.14
N GLY A 214 -15.58 32.42 -15.21
CA GLY A 214 -17.03 32.38 -15.46
C GLY A 214 -17.51 31.00 -15.93
N GLU A 215 -18.82 30.77 -15.86
CA GLU A 215 -19.47 29.58 -16.42
C GLU A 215 -20.40 29.96 -17.57
N ARG A 216 -20.50 29.08 -18.58
CA ARG A 216 -21.47 29.20 -19.66
C ARG A 216 -22.11 27.84 -19.97
N PRO A 217 -23.26 27.80 -20.67
CA PRO A 217 -23.84 26.54 -21.12
C PRO A 217 -22.87 25.71 -21.95
N PHE A 218 -22.89 24.40 -21.73
CA PHE A 218 -22.18 23.41 -22.54
C PHE A 218 -22.93 23.23 -23.87
N THR A 219 -22.20 23.27 -24.98
CA THR A 219 -22.77 23.25 -26.34
C THR A 219 -22.34 22.03 -27.13
N ARG A 220 -22.96 21.81 -28.29
CA ARG A 220 -22.55 20.75 -29.21
C ARG A 220 -21.13 20.96 -29.75
N ASP A 221 -20.69 22.21 -29.92
CA ASP A 221 -19.30 22.49 -30.32
C ASP A 221 -18.30 22.09 -29.24
N ASP A 222 -18.63 22.27 -27.95
CA ASP A 222 -17.81 21.80 -26.84
C ASP A 222 -17.61 20.28 -26.89
N LEU A 223 -18.70 19.53 -27.11
CA LEU A 223 -18.60 18.08 -27.32
C LEU A 223 -17.72 17.74 -28.53
N HIS A 224 -17.89 18.45 -29.66
CA HIS A 224 -17.04 18.22 -30.82
C HIS A 224 -15.56 18.54 -30.53
N ARG A 225 -15.26 19.54 -29.71
CA ARG A 225 -13.89 19.84 -29.25
C ARG A 225 -13.30 18.72 -28.40
N VAL A 226 -14.09 18.14 -27.50
CA VAL A 226 -13.68 16.95 -26.72
C VAL A 226 -13.37 15.79 -27.66
N LEU A 227 -14.31 15.44 -28.54
CA LEU A 227 -14.20 14.27 -29.42
C LEU A 227 -13.10 14.41 -30.48
N ARG A 228 -12.77 15.63 -30.93
CA ARG A 228 -11.62 15.87 -31.83
C ARG A 228 -10.27 15.48 -31.20
N ARG A 229 -10.20 15.47 -29.86
CA ARG A 229 -9.02 15.06 -29.09
C ARG A 229 -9.10 13.60 -28.63
N ALA A 230 -10.13 12.86 -29.02
CA ALA A 230 -10.37 11.48 -28.60
C ALA A 230 -10.08 10.49 -29.73
N ALA A 231 -9.61 9.29 -29.37
CA ALA A 231 -9.40 8.19 -30.29
C ALA A 231 -10.72 7.68 -30.85
N ARG A 232 -10.93 7.92 -32.15
CA ARG A 232 -12.12 7.50 -32.87
C ARG A 232 -11.89 6.14 -33.53
N ARG A 233 -12.80 5.20 -33.30
CA ARG A 233 -12.79 3.88 -33.95
C ARG A 233 -13.26 3.97 -35.41
N PRO A 234 -12.94 2.97 -36.25
CA PRO A 234 -13.37 2.94 -37.65
C PRO A 234 -14.89 3.00 -37.85
N ASP A 235 -15.67 2.46 -36.91
CA ASP A 235 -17.14 2.49 -36.92
C ASP A 235 -17.72 3.84 -36.47
N GLY A 236 -16.86 4.80 -36.09
CA GLY A 236 -17.24 6.13 -35.66
C GLY A 236 -17.51 6.28 -34.16
N THR A 237 -17.49 5.19 -33.39
CA THR A 237 -17.62 5.19 -31.93
C THR A 237 -16.29 5.51 -31.23
N TYR A 238 -16.34 5.69 -29.92
CA TYR A 238 -15.17 6.01 -29.08
C TYR A 238 -15.08 5.05 -27.91
N ARG A 239 -13.87 4.53 -27.66
CA ARG A 239 -13.56 3.83 -26.41
C ARG A 239 -13.42 4.86 -25.30
N ALA A 240 -14.07 4.63 -24.17
CA ALA A 240 -13.96 5.52 -23.01
C ALA A 240 -13.92 4.74 -21.70
N ILE A 241 -13.40 5.38 -20.66
CA ILE A 241 -13.70 5.00 -19.28
C ILE A 241 -14.88 5.83 -18.80
N ALA A 242 -15.84 5.20 -18.14
CA ALA A 242 -16.83 5.84 -17.31
C ALA A 242 -16.49 5.59 -15.84
N SER A 243 -15.86 6.57 -15.20
CA SER A 243 -15.50 6.53 -13.78
C SER A 243 -16.70 6.98 -12.94
N ARG A 244 -17.18 6.11 -12.05
CA ARG A 244 -18.34 6.40 -11.21
C ARG A 244 -17.91 7.27 -10.03
N PHE A 245 -18.61 8.38 -9.80
CA PHE A 245 -18.35 9.23 -8.63
C PHE A 245 -18.55 8.42 -7.34
N ALA A 246 -17.56 8.45 -6.46
CA ALA A 246 -17.60 7.77 -5.17
C ALA A 246 -18.76 8.26 -4.29
N PRO A 247 -19.27 7.43 -3.38
CA PRO A 247 -20.23 7.86 -2.36
C PRO A 247 -19.67 8.99 -1.48
N GLY A 248 -20.56 9.72 -0.82
CA GLY A 248 -20.19 10.78 0.13
C GLY A 248 -19.95 12.14 -0.52
N THR A 249 -19.41 13.07 0.26
CA THR A 249 -19.11 14.45 -0.18
C THR A 249 -17.60 14.62 -0.36
N PRO A 250 -17.10 15.07 -1.52
CA PRO A 250 -15.68 15.35 -1.70
C PRO A 250 -15.15 16.35 -0.65
N ARG A 251 -14.02 16.03 -0.02
CA ARG A 251 -13.31 16.89 0.94
C ARG A 251 -11.87 17.18 0.53
N GLY A 252 -11.58 17.02 -0.76
CA GLY A 252 -10.29 17.32 -1.35
C GLY A 252 -9.39 16.09 -1.46
N ARG A 253 -8.09 16.33 -1.33
CA ARG A 253 -7.01 15.33 -1.48
C ARG A 253 -6.32 15.09 -0.14
N PHE A 254 -5.83 13.89 0.13
CA PHE A 254 -4.93 13.65 1.26
C PHE A 254 -3.47 13.89 0.88
N ARG A 255 -2.63 14.15 1.89
CA ARG A 255 -1.16 14.28 1.72
C ARG A 255 -0.48 12.99 2.12
N TYR A 256 0.74 12.74 1.66
CA TYR A 256 1.53 11.59 2.12
C TYR A 256 2.40 11.89 3.36
N TYR A 257 2.09 12.97 4.09
CA TYR A 257 2.79 13.37 5.31
C TYR A 257 1.91 14.17 6.27
N GLY A 258 2.29 14.18 7.55
CA GLY A 258 1.55 14.80 8.64
C GLY A 258 0.23 14.09 8.88
N THR A 259 -0.70 14.77 9.53
CA THR A 259 -2.10 14.37 9.64
C THR A 259 -2.98 15.47 9.04
N ARG A 260 -4.27 15.18 8.91
CA ARG A 260 -5.33 16.12 8.64
C ARG A 260 -5.86 16.68 9.96
N PRO A 261 -5.46 17.90 10.36
CA PRO A 261 -5.70 18.41 11.72
C PRO A 261 -7.18 18.72 12.03
N ASP A 262 -8.05 18.78 11.02
CA ASP A 262 -9.49 18.97 11.16
C ASP A 262 -10.28 17.65 11.16
N ASP A 263 -9.63 16.50 11.01
CA ASP A 263 -10.22 15.17 11.16
C ASP A 263 -9.86 14.58 12.54
N PRO A 264 -10.83 14.35 13.44
CA PRO A 264 -10.56 13.79 14.77
C PRO A 264 -10.10 12.33 14.75
N ASN A 265 -10.30 11.60 13.66
CA ASN A 265 -9.86 10.21 13.54
C ASN A 265 -8.45 10.08 12.95
N ASP A 266 -7.91 11.14 12.34
CA ASP A 266 -6.62 11.11 11.69
C ASP A 266 -5.46 11.42 12.66
N ILE A 267 -5.09 10.40 13.42
CA ILE A 267 -4.11 10.49 14.52
C ILE A 267 -2.71 9.99 14.14
N HIS A 268 -2.58 9.32 13.00
CA HIS A 268 -1.34 8.69 12.57
C HIS A 268 -0.69 9.46 11.43
N PRO A 269 0.54 9.98 11.59
CA PRO A 269 1.24 10.66 10.51
C PRO A 269 1.32 9.78 9.24
N HIS A 270 0.86 10.30 8.12
CA HIS A 270 0.69 9.56 6.87
C HIS A 270 2.01 8.99 6.34
N GLU A 271 3.12 9.69 6.54
CA GLU A 271 4.47 9.25 6.18
C GLU A 271 4.95 8.06 7.02
N HIS A 272 4.17 7.66 8.03
CA HIS A 272 4.43 6.56 8.93
C HIS A 272 3.38 5.44 8.89
N ARG A 273 2.42 5.51 7.97
CA ARG A 273 1.43 4.44 7.75
C ARG A 273 1.99 3.33 6.83
N ARG A 274 1.86 2.06 7.23
CA ARG A 274 2.45 0.90 6.52
C ARG A 274 1.93 0.79 5.08
N GLU A 275 0.64 0.98 4.86
CA GLU A 275 -0.03 0.95 3.56
C GLU A 275 0.40 2.12 2.65
N LEU A 276 0.73 3.29 3.19
CA LEU A 276 1.23 4.41 2.37
C LEU A 276 2.72 4.26 2.06
N ARG A 277 3.51 3.69 2.98
CA ARG A 277 4.92 3.35 2.75
C ARG A 277 5.06 2.20 1.75
N GLY A 278 4.33 1.12 1.98
CA GLY A 278 4.27 -0.08 1.14
C GLY A 278 3.69 0.20 -0.25
N ALA A 279 2.89 1.26 -0.42
CA ALA A 279 2.45 1.72 -1.74
C ALA A 279 3.61 1.99 -2.72
N ARG A 280 4.82 2.28 -2.23
CA ARG A 280 6.02 2.38 -3.07
C ARG A 280 6.30 1.09 -3.85
N VAL A 281 6.11 -0.07 -3.23
CA VAL A 281 6.29 -1.38 -3.87
C VAL A 281 5.26 -1.58 -4.98
N PHE A 282 4.01 -1.22 -4.73
CA PHE A 282 2.93 -1.33 -5.71
C PHE A 282 3.10 -0.32 -6.85
N ALA A 283 3.52 0.91 -6.53
CA ALA A 283 3.81 1.93 -7.52
C ALA A 283 5.02 1.57 -8.38
N ALA A 284 6.07 0.98 -7.78
CA ALA A 284 7.17 0.39 -8.53
C ALA A 284 6.69 -0.76 -9.41
N TRP A 285 5.81 -1.64 -8.92
CA TRP A 285 5.28 -2.75 -9.72
C TRP A 285 4.53 -2.27 -10.96
N LEU A 286 3.65 -1.29 -10.79
CA LEU A 286 2.75 -0.79 -11.83
C LEU A 286 3.31 0.41 -12.59
N ALA A 287 4.54 0.86 -12.31
CA ALA A 287 5.10 2.11 -12.82
C ALA A 287 4.18 3.33 -12.61
N HIS A 288 3.58 3.43 -11.42
CA HIS A 288 2.73 4.55 -11.02
C HIS A 288 3.60 5.71 -10.50
N ASP A 289 4.35 6.35 -11.40
CA ASP A 289 5.28 7.42 -11.04
C ASP A 289 4.57 8.73 -10.66
N ASP A 290 3.34 8.94 -11.15
CA ASP A 290 2.46 10.04 -10.75
C ASP A 290 1.73 9.81 -9.39
N SER A 291 2.39 9.13 -8.44
CA SER A 291 1.88 8.83 -7.10
C SER A 291 1.89 10.05 -6.15
N ARG A 292 1.24 11.13 -6.58
CA ARG A 292 1.16 12.41 -5.86
C ARG A 292 -0.14 12.59 -5.09
N ALA A 293 -0.12 13.47 -4.09
CA ALA A 293 -1.31 13.85 -3.32
C ALA A 293 -2.47 14.31 -4.22
N ASN A 294 -2.18 14.93 -5.37
CA ASN A 294 -3.21 15.40 -6.29
C ASN A 294 -4.06 14.30 -6.93
N ASN A 295 -3.59 13.05 -6.93
CA ASN A 295 -4.27 11.87 -7.48
C ASN A 295 -4.87 11.01 -6.34
N THR A 296 -5.34 11.68 -5.29
CA THR A 296 -6.00 11.07 -4.14
C THR A 296 -7.30 11.81 -3.84
N LEU A 297 -8.26 11.13 -3.23
CA LEU A 297 -9.58 11.70 -2.98
C LEU A 297 -10.09 11.34 -1.59
N ASP A 298 -10.39 12.35 -0.79
CA ASP A 298 -11.07 12.19 0.50
C ASP A 298 -12.57 12.38 0.32
N MET A 299 -13.35 11.39 0.75
CA MET A 299 -14.80 11.41 0.70
C MET A 299 -15.36 11.37 2.12
N LEU A 300 -16.17 12.37 2.49
CA LEU A 300 -16.91 12.37 3.74
C LEU A 300 -18.14 11.48 3.60
N GLU A 301 -18.13 10.35 4.30
CA GLU A 301 -19.16 9.32 4.28
C GLU A 301 -19.87 9.22 5.65
N GLY A 302 -20.87 8.34 5.74
CA GLY A 302 -21.63 8.09 6.97
C GLY A 302 -22.84 9.02 7.17
N PRO A 303 -23.76 8.66 8.10
CA PRO A 303 -24.90 9.50 8.44
C PRO A 303 -24.46 10.70 9.30
N PRO A 304 -25.23 11.81 9.32
CA PRO A 304 -24.95 12.94 10.20
C PRO A 304 -24.78 12.52 11.67
N GLY A 305 -23.70 12.98 12.31
CA GLY A 305 -23.34 12.63 13.69
C GLY A 305 -22.51 11.35 13.84
N ALA A 306 -22.22 10.65 12.74
CA ALA A 306 -21.29 9.52 12.67
C ALA A 306 -20.58 9.49 11.30
N GLN A 307 -20.17 10.68 10.83
CA GLN A 307 -19.47 10.82 9.56
C GLN A 307 -17.98 10.56 9.73
N TYR A 308 -17.32 10.10 8.69
CA TYR A 308 -15.88 9.84 8.66
C TYR A 308 -15.33 10.07 7.25
N LEU A 309 -14.02 10.34 7.14
CA LEU A 309 -13.37 10.40 5.84
C LEU A 309 -12.99 9.01 5.36
N ARG A 310 -13.27 8.70 4.09
CA ARG A 310 -12.70 7.57 3.39
C ARG A 310 -11.66 8.07 2.39
N HIS A 311 -10.48 7.45 2.39
CA HIS A 311 -9.36 7.84 1.53
C HIS A 311 -9.26 6.94 0.31
N TYR A 312 -9.41 7.54 -0.86
CA TYR A 312 -9.37 6.86 -2.15
C TYR A 312 -8.08 7.15 -2.92
N MET A 313 -7.58 6.12 -3.60
CA MET A 313 -6.66 6.26 -4.73
C MET A 313 -7.46 6.21 -6.03
N PHE A 314 -7.16 7.10 -6.97
CA PHE A 314 -7.85 7.16 -8.26
C PHE A 314 -6.95 7.78 -9.33
N ASP A 315 -7.42 7.83 -10.58
CA ASP A 315 -6.68 8.36 -11.74
C ASP A 315 -5.47 7.50 -12.10
N PHE A 316 -5.74 6.21 -12.36
CA PHE A 316 -4.75 5.24 -12.80
C PHE A 316 -4.45 5.32 -14.31
N GLY A 317 -4.95 6.34 -15.01
CA GLY A 317 -4.65 6.57 -16.43
C GLY A 317 -3.18 6.83 -16.71
N SER A 318 -2.40 7.18 -15.67
CA SER A 318 -0.96 7.43 -15.72
C SER A 318 -0.13 6.35 -15.00
N ILE A 319 -0.45 5.08 -15.22
CA ILE A 319 0.37 3.94 -14.77
C ILE A 319 0.87 3.12 -15.97
N MET A 320 1.72 2.15 -15.68
CA MET A 320 2.34 1.23 -16.63
C MET A 320 3.09 1.99 -17.73
N GLY A 321 2.65 1.91 -18.97
CA GLY A 321 3.28 2.61 -20.09
C GLY A 321 2.65 3.95 -20.40
N SER A 322 1.66 4.38 -19.63
CA SER A 322 0.86 5.56 -19.93
C SER A 322 1.28 6.76 -19.07
N ALA A 323 1.46 7.92 -19.72
CA ALA A 323 1.49 9.26 -19.13
C ALA A 323 0.15 9.98 -19.37
N THR A 324 -0.95 9.22 -19.45
CA THR A 324 -2.33 9.68 -19.66
C THR A 324 -2.64 10.24 -21.07
N THR A 325 -1.77 11.07 -21.65
CA THR A 325 -1.95 11.64 -23.01
C THR A 325 -0.96 11.10 -24.05
N GLY A 326 -0.12 10.17 -23.64
CA GLY A 326 0.89 9.53 -24.47
C GLY A 326 1.69 8.52 -23.66
N PRO A 327 2.71 7.90 -24.27
CA PRO A 327 3.58 6.96 -23.58
C PRO A 327 4.41 7.66 -22.51
N ASN A 328 4.73 6.93 -21.45
CA ASN A 328 5.65 7.39 -20.40
C ASN A 328 7.01 7.79 -20.98
N GLU A 329 7.62 8.81 -20.37
CA GLU A 329 8.95 9.26 -20.77
C GLU A 329 10.02 8.27 -20.29
N PRO A 330 11.17 8.14 -20.98
CA PRO A 330 12.27 7.27 -20.55
C PRO A 330 12.83 7.58 -19.15
N ARG A 331 12.56 8.77 -18.61
CA ARG A 331 12.91 9.18 -17.25
C ARG A 331 12.02 8.49 -16.19
N SER A 332 10.76 8.25 -16.51
CA SER A 332 9.74 7.72 -15.59
C SER A 332 10.23 6.45 -14.92
N GLY A 333 10.14 6.39 -13.59
CA GLY A 333 10.63 5.26 -12.81
C GLY A 333 12.14 5.25 -12.53
N HIS A 334 12.95 6.12 -13.16
CA HIS A 334 14.42 6.14 -12.99
C HIS A 334 14.96 7.35 -12.24
N ALA A 335 14.30 8.51 -12.36
CA ALA A 335 14.76 9.75 -11.75
C ALA A 335 13.58 10.69 -11.45
N TYR A 336 13.72 11.52 -10.41
CA TYR A 336 12.79 12.63 -10.20
C TYR A 336 12.88 13.63 -11.35
N LEU A 337 11.85 14.47 -11.51
CA LEU A 337 11.83 15.58 -12.48
C LEU A 337 12.99 16.56 -12.28
N ILE A 338 13.45 16.73 -11.03
CA ILE A 338 14.61 17.54 -10.67
C ILE A 338 15.49 16.72 -9.72
N GLU A 339 16.71 16.39 -10.14
CA GLU A 339 17.72 15.68 -9.35
C GLU A 339 19.03 16.48 -9.24
N LYS A 340 19.38 16.90 -8.02
CA LYS A 340 20.54 17.76 -7.75
C LYS A 340 21.87 17.25 -8.36
N GLY A 341 22.14 15.95 -8.31
CA GLY A 341 23.43 15.39 -8.79
C GLY A 341 23.49 15.24 -10.31
N PRO A 342 22.68 14.33 -10.89
CA PRO A 342 22.61 14.11 -12.33
C PRO A 342 22.30 15.37 -13.15
N ASP A 343 21.41 16.26 -12.69
CA ASP A 343 21.06 17.45 -13.46
C ASP A 343 22.19 18.48 -13.48
N VAL A 344 22.88 18.69 -12.34
CA VAL A 344 24.07 19.54 -12.27
C VAL A 344 25.17 18.99 -13.16
N ARG A 345 25.38 17.67 -13.17
CA ARG A 345 26.38 17.04 -14.04
C ARG A 345 26.03 17.19 -15.52
N THR A 346 24.76 16.99 -15.88
CA THR A 346 24.28 17.20 -17.25
C THR A 346 24.47 18.66 -17.67
N LEU A 347 24.12 19.61 -16.80
CA LEU A 347 24.30 21.05 -17.03
C LEU A 347 25.77 21.44 -17.21
N LEU A 348 26.65 21.05 -16.27
CA LEU A 348 28.08 21.39 -16.30
C LEU A 348 28.82 20.73 -17.48
N THR A 349 28.30 19.63 -18.00
CA THR A 349 28.83 19.00 -19.22
C THR A 349 28.15 19.48 -20.50
N PHE A 350 27.28 20.49 -20.42
CA PHE A 350 26.48 20.99 -21.54
C PHE A 350 25.75 19.87 -22.31
N GLY A 351 25.27 18.85 -21.59
CA GLY A 351 24.57 17.69 -22.14
C GLY A 351 25.46 16.60 -22.74
N LEU A 352 26.80 16.71 -22.65
CA LEU A 352 27.72 15.65 -23.10
C LEU A 352 27.63 14.41 -22.21
N TRP A 353 27.50 14.59 -20.89
CA TRP A 353 27.15 13.49 -20.00
C TRP A 353 25.63 13.30 -20.02
N ARG A 354 25.19 12.08 -20.33
CA ARG A 354 23.79 11.67 -20.22
C ARG A 354 23.63 10.72 -19.04
N PRO A 355 22.53 10.75 -18.28
CA PRO A 355 22.27 9.75 -17.25
C PRO A 355 22.07 8.35 -17.87
N PRO A 356 22.29 7.25 -17.12
CA PRO A 356 22.18 5.89 -17.66
C PRO A 356 20.85 5.61 -18.38
N TRP A 357 19.72 6.05 -17.80
CA TRP A 357 18.39 5.89 -18.39
C TRP A 357 18.22 6.61 -19.74
N ALA A 358 19.03 7.64 -20.03
CA ALA A 358 18.98 8.39 -21.30
C ALA A 358 19.94 7.84 -22.38
N ARG A 359 20.71 6.79 -22.10
CA ARG A 359 21.71 6.23 -23.03
C ARG A 359 21.20 5.05 -23.87
N GLY A 360 20.02 4.53 -23.54
CA GLY A 360 19.40 3.41 -24.25
C GLY A 360 18.62 3.83 -25.50
N ARG A 361 18.41 2.89 -26.42
CA ARG A 361 17.41 3.04 -27.48
C ARG A 361 16.05 2.66 -26.91
N ALA A 362 15.02 3.45 -27.19
CA ALA A 362 13.65 3.10 -26.82
C ALA A 362 13.30 1.72 -27.41
N PRO A 363 12.80 0.78 -26.60
CA PRO A 363 12.36 -0.52 -27.10
C PRO A 363 11.21 -0.34 -28.08
N ARG A 364 11.08 -1.26 -29.03
CA ARG A 364 9.86 -1.35 -29.84
C ARG A 364 8.78 -1.98 -28.96
N VAL A 365 7.69 -1.27 -28.76
CA VAL A 365 6.59 -1.66 -27.89
C VAL A 365 5.27 -1.49 -28.62
N ALA A 366 4.26 -2.25 -28.20
CA ALA A 366 2.90 -2.04 -28.69
C ALA A 366 2.41 -0.64 -28.24
N PRO A 367 1.88 0.21 -29.14
CA PRO A 367 1.47 1.58 -28.79
C PRO A 367 0.50 1.65 -27.61
N ALA A 368 -0.45 0.70 -27.53
CA ALA A 368 -1.44 0.62 -26.45
C ALA A 368 -0.86 0.15 -25.10
N ALA A 369 0.34 -0.43 -25.09
CA ALA A 369 1.04 -0.84 -23.87
C ALA A 369 2.10 0.18 -23.41
N GLY A 370 2.51 1.12 -24.28
CA GLY A 370 3.60 2.05 -24.01
C GLY A 370 4.92 1.33 -23.69
N PRO A 371 5.94 2.03 -23.13
CA PRO A 371 7.25 1.45 -22.82
C PRO A 371 7.25 0.53 -21.59
N PHE A 372 6.10 -0.01 -21.19
CA PHE A 372 6.00 -0.85 -19.99
C PHE A 372 6.65 -2.21 -20.21
N THR A 373 7.65 -2.51 -19.40
CA THR A 373 8.42 -3.77 -19.45
C THR A 373 8.95 -4.15 -18.06
N GLY A 374 9.28 -5.43 -17.90
CA GLY A 374 10.09 -5.92 -16.77
C GLY A 374 11.59 -5.94 -17.07
N ASP A 375 12.01 -5.72 -18.31
CA ASP A 375 13.41 -5.75 -18.71
C ASP A 375 14.21 -4.64 -18.01
N GLY A 376 15.25 -5.03 -17.29
CA GLY A 376 16.09 -4.09 -16.54
C GLY A 376 15.36 -3.37 -15.41
N PHE A 377 14.17 -3.83 -15.01
CA PHE A 377 13.44 -3.26 -13.89
C PHE A 377 14.15 -3.57 -12.56
N ASP A 378 14.53 -2.51 -11.85
CA ASP A 378 15.02 -2.55 -10.48
C ASP A 378 13.97 -1.93 -9.54
N PRO A 379 13.27 -2.73 -8.72
CA PRO A 379 12.24 -2.24 -7.81
C PRO A 379 12.83 -1.39 -6.66
N VAL A 380 14.10 -1.61 -6.29
CA VAL A 380 14.77 -0.85 -5.23
C VAL A 380 15.16 0.53 -5.74
N ALA A 381 15.67 0.63 -6.97
CA ALA A 381 16.06 1.90 -7.57
C ALA A 381 14.89 2.72 -8.13
N TRP A 382 13.69 2.14 -8.25
CA TRP A 382 12.53 2.82 -8.81
C TRP A 382 12.16 4.10 -8.05
N ARG A 383 11.77 5.15 -8.79
CA ARG A 383 11.38 6.46 -8.25
C ARG A 383 10.10 7.01 -8.89
N PRO A 384 9.22 7.67 -8.11
CA PRO A 384 8.13 8.48 -8.64
C PRO A 384 8.64 9.77 -9.31
N GLU A 385 7.75 10.59 -9.85
CA GLU A 385 8.11 11.87 -10.48
C GLU A 385 8.81 12.85 -9.53
N TYR A 386 8.41 12.87 -8.27
CA TYR A 386 9.04 13.69 -7.22
C TYR A 386 8.91 12.99 -5.85
N PRO A 387 9.75 13.37 -4.85
CA PRO A 387 9.82 12.64 -3.59
C PRO A 387 8.46 12.52 -2.89
N ASN A 388 8.04 11.29 -2.58
CA ASN A 388 6.83 11.02 -1.79
C ASN A 388 7.26 10.65 -0.35
N PRO A 389 6.85 11.41 0.69
CA PRO A 389 7.36 11.20 2.04
C PRO A 389 7.13 9.81 2.62
N ALA A 390 5.99 9.19 2.37
CA ALA A 390 5.74 7.83 2.78
C ALA A 390 6.69 6.84 2.05
N PHE A 391 6.92 7.03 0.75
CA PHE A 391 7.81 6.15 -0.02
C PHE A 391 9.25 6.22 0.47
N GLU A 392 9.74 7.42 0.72
CA GLU A 392 11.08 7.68 1.24
C GLU A 392 11.27 7.15 2.69
N ASN A 393 10.18 6.94 3.44
CA ASN A 393 10.21 6.38 4.78
C ASN A 393 9.96 4.85 4.80
N MET A 394 9.80 4.21 3.64
CA MET A 394 9.57 2.77 3.55
C MET A 394 10.74 1.99 4.17
N GLN A 395 10.42 1.14 5.14
CA GLN A 395 11.37 0.25 5.80
C GLN A 395 11.31 -1.17 5.22
N PRO A 396 12.31 -2.04 5.50
CA PRO A 396 12.31 -3.41 5.01
C PRO A 396 11.06 -4.22 5.37
N ALA A 397 10.50 -4.02 6.58
CA ALA A 397 9.24 -4.67 6.97
C ALA A 397 8.06 -4.21 6.10
N ASP A 398 7.99 -2.92 5.79
CA ASP A 398 6.95 -2.35 4.91
C ASP A 398 7.04 -2.96 3.50
N ALA A 399 8.26 -3.06 2.96
CA ALA A 399 8.53 -3.65 1.66
C ALA A 399 8.24 -5.16 1.63
N PHE A 400 8.61 -5.90 2.67
CA PHE A 400 8.30 -7.32 2.81
C PHE A 400 6.79 -7.59 2.85
N TRP A 401 6.05 -6.80 3.62
CA TRP A 401 4.58 -6.85 3.70
C TRP A 401 3.92 -6.60 2.34
N ALA A 402 4.39 -5.62 1.59
CA ALA A 402 3.87 -5.32 0.26
C ALA A 402 4.26 -6.40 -0.76
N ALA A 403 5.51 -6.89 -0.75
CA ALA A 403 5.98 -7.93 -1.65
C ALA A 403 5.18 -9.24 -1.48
N ARG A 404 4.84 -9.61 -0.23
CA ARG A 404 3.94 -10.75 0.06
C ARG A 404 2.58 -10.65 -0.62
N ARG A 405 2.06 -9.43 -0.85
CA ARG A 405 0.80 -9.19 -1.57
C ARG A 405 1.00 -9.27 -3.08
N VAL A 406 2.08 -8.68 -3.59
CA VAL A 406 2.42 -8.72 -5.03
C VAL A 406 2.56 -10.16 -5.54
N VAL A 407 3.21 -11.06 -4.78
CA VAL A 407 3.37 -12.47 -5.20
C VAL A 407 2.08 -13.30 -5.18
N ARG A 408 0.96 -12.77 -4.66
CA ARG A 408 -0.34 -13.45 -4.72
C ARG A 408 -1.00 -13.35 -6.10
N PHE A 409 -0.54 -12.42 -6.95
CA PHE A 409 -1.05 -12.30 -8.32
C PHE A 409 -0.38 -13.34 -9.22
N SER A 410 -0.98 -14.52 -9.35
CA SER A 410 -0.51 -15.56 -10.27
C SER A 410 -0.59 -15.09 -11.74
N ASP A 411 0.14 -15.77 -12.64
CA ASP A 411 0.07 -15.46 -14.07
C ASP A 411 -1.35 -15.59 -14.64
N GLU A 412 -2.16 -16.50 -14.08
CA GLU A 412 -3.58 -16.64 -14.42
C GLU A 412 -4.37 -15.38 -14.04
N ILE A 413 -4.19 -14.89 -12.80
CA ILE A 413 -4.82 -13.65 -12.34
C ILE A 413 -4.39 -12.47 -13.20
N LEU A 414 -3.09 -12.35 -13.52
CA LEU A 414 -2.57 -11.25 -14.34
C LEU A 414 -3.18 -11.27 -15.74
N ARG A 415 -3.25 -12.44 -16.39
CA ARG A 415 -3.93 -12.59 -17.70
C ARG A 415 -5.41 -12.22 -17.61
N ALA A 416 -6.11 -12.65 -16.56
CA ALA A 416 -7.53 -12.37 -16.38
C ALA A 416 -7.81 -10.87 -16.17
N ILE A 417 -6.98 -10.17 -15.38
CA ILE A 417 -7.07 -8.72 -15.19
C ILE A 417 -6.80 -7.99 -16.51
N VAL A 418 -5.75 -8.35 -17.24
CA VAL A 418 -5.42 -7.70 -18.53
C VAL A 418 -6.52 -7.94 -19.57
N ALA A 419 -7.14 -9.14 -19.58
CA ALA A 419 -8.27 -9.43 -20.46
C ALA A 419 -9.47 -8.49 -20.21
N LYS A 420 -9.70 -8.04 -18.96
CA LYS A 420 -10.74 -7.06 -18.63
C LYS A 420 -10.57 -5.74 -19.37
N ALA A 421 -9.33 -5.35 -19.69
CA ALA A 421 -9.04 -4.14 -20.45
C ALA A 421 -9.41 -4.24 -21.93
N ARG A 422 -9.73 -5.44 -22.47
CA ARG A 422 -10.19 -5.66 -23.85
C ARG A 422 -9.32 -4.93 -24.89
N TYR A 423 -8.00 -5.12 -24.83
CA TYR A 423 -7.09 -4.63 -25.86
C TYR A 423 -7.45 -5.24 -27.22
N SER A 424 -7.44 -4.43 -28.26
CA SER A 424 -7.70 -4.83 -29.64
C SER A 424 -6.49 -5.55 -30.26
N ASP A 425 -5.28 -5.15 -29.88
CA ASP A 425 -4.02 -5.80 -30.26
C ASP A 425 -3.61 -6.84 -29.20
N PRO A 426 -3.61 -8.15 -29.52
CA PRO A 426 -3.17 -9.17 -28.57
C PRO A 426 -1.70 -9.01 -28.15
N ALA A 427 -0.84 -8.41 -28.98
CA ALA A 427 0.55 -8.16 -28.61
C ALA A 427 0.68 -7.13 -27.47
N ALA A 428 -0.22 -6.14 -27.41
CA ALA A 428 -0.26 -5.19 -26.30
C ALA A 428 -0.66 -5.87 -24.98
N ALA A 429 -1.68 -6.74 -25.03
CA ALA A 429 -2.11 -7.51 -23.86
C ALA A 429 -0.98 -8.42 -23.34
N GLU A 430 -0.32 -9.17 -24.24
CA GLU A 430 0.77 -10.07 -23.83
C GLU A 430 1.96 -9.27 -23.25
N GLN A 431 2.35 -8.16 -23.88
CA GLN A 431 3.43 -7.31 -23.35
C GLN A 431 3.14 -6.85 -21.91
N ILE A 432 1.90 -6.45 -21.61
CA ILE A 432 1.52 -6.01 -20.27
C ILE A 432 1.54 -7.17 -19.28
N VAL A 433 1.03 -8.35 -19.65
CA VAL A 433 1.07 -9.55 -18.81
C VAL A 433 2.52 -9.93 -18.48
N GLU A 434 3.38 -10.01 -19.50
CA GLU A 434 4.80 -10.33 -19.34
C GLU A 434 5.51 -9.31 -18.44
N ALA A 435 5.25 -8.01 -18.65
CA ALA A 435 5.80 -6.94 -17.83
C ALA A 435 5.34 -7.04 -16.37
N LEU A 436 4.04 -7.24 -16.11
CA LEU A 436 3.51 -7.40 -14.76
C LEU A 436 4.13 -8.62 -14.05
N ALA A 437 4.24 -9.76 -14.73
CA ALA A 437 4.83 -10.97 -14.17
C ALA A 437 6.33 -10.80 -13.87
N ALA A 438 7.11 -10.28 -14.84
CA ALA A 438 8.53 -10.05 -14.66
C ALA A 438 8.83 -9.06 -13.52
N ARG A 439 8.03 -8.00 -13.38
CA ARG A 439 8.15 -7.01 -12.31
C ARG A 439 7.72 -7.58 -10.95
N ARG A 440 6.68 -8.42 -10.90
CA ARG A 440 6.26 -9.16 -9.69
C ARG A 440 7.42 -10.01 -9.19
N ASP A 441 8.07 -10.75 -10.08
CA ASP A 441 9.16 -11.66 -9.72
C ASP A 441 10.42 -10.89 -9.28
N ALA A 442 10.69 -9.72 -9.88
CA ALA A 442 11.78 -8.84 -9.43
C ALA A 442 11.52 -8.31 -8.02
N ILE A 443 10.28 -7.91 -7.72
CA ILE A 443 9.85 -7.49 -6.37
C ILE A 443 10.00 -8.61 -5.36
N ALA A 444 9.59 -9.83 -5.72
CA ALA A 444 9.73 -11.01 -4.88
C ALA A 444 11.21 -11.23 -4.49
N ARG A 445 12.10 -11.23 -5.48
CA ARG A 445 13.56 -11.39 -5.27
C ARG A 445 14.17 -10.29 -4.42
N ALA A 446 13.70 -9.05 -4.57
CA ALA A 446 14.27 -7.91 -3.86
C ALA A 446 13.87 -7.88 -2.38
N TRP A 447 12.60 -8.15 -2.06
CA TRP A 447 12.05 -7.81 -0.74
C TRP A 447 11.57 -8.98 0.10
N LEU A 448 11.27 -10.15 -0.46
CA LEU A 448 10.94 -11.32 0.37
C LEU A 448 12.12 -11.83 1.21
N PRO A 449 13.37 -11.91 0.69
CA PRO A 449 14.50 -12.38 1.50
C PRO A 449 15.15 -11.27 2.36
N ALA A 450 14.72 -10.01 2.23
CA ALA A 450 15.34 -8.86 2.88
C ALA A 450 15.20 -8.85 4.42
N VAL A 451 14.25 -9.61 4.96
CA VAL A 451 14.05 -9.84 6.39
C VAL A 451 13.98 -11.34 6.66
N THR A 452 14.01 -11.78 7.92
CA THR A 452 13.73 -13.18 8.27
C THR A 452 12.30 -13.54 7.85
N PRO A 453 12.09 -14.40 6.84
CA PRO A 453 10.83 -14.47 6.09
C PRO A 453 9.79 -15.43 6.69
N ILE A 454 9.79 -15.61 8.01
CA ILE A 454 8.87 -16.53 8.72
C ILE A 454 7.48 -15.92 8.81
N VAL A 455 6.46 -16.60 8.29
CA VAL A 455 5.07 -16.10 8.24
C VAL A 455 4.06 -17.21 8.54
N ASP A 456 2.79 -16.83 8.67
CA ASP A 456 1.63 -17.71 8.78
C ASP A 456 1.76 -18.81 9.87
N PRO A 457 2.12 -18.45 11.12
CA PRO A 457 2.34 -19.40 12.19
C PRO A 457 1.03 -20.03 12.67
N ARG A 458 1.05 -21.33 12.97
CA ARG A 458 -0.07 -22.09 13.55
C ARG A 458 0.46 -23.06 14.61
N LEU A 459 -0.21 -23.14 15.75
CA LEU A 459 0.11 -24.09 16.81
C LEU A 459 -1.07 -25.04 16.98
N ASP A 460 -0.84 -26.32 16.66
CA ASP A 460 -1.83 -27.37 16.83
C ASP A 460 -1.95 -27.76 18.31
N ALA A 461 -3.10 -28.33 18.70
CA ALA A 461 -3.36 -28.72 20.10
C ALA A 461 -2.40 -29.81 20.63
N ASP A 462 -1.80 -30.60 19.73
CA ASP A 462 -0.78 -31.60 20.06
C ASP A 462 0.62 -31.00 20.27
N GLY A 463 0.76 -29.68 20.09
CA GLY A 463 1.99 -28.92 20.22
C GLY A 463 2.84 -28.83 18.98
N THR A 464 2.34 -29.26 17.83
CA THR A 464 3.00 -29.05 16.55
C THR A 464 2.89 -27.59 16.13
N LEU A 465 4.02 -26.90 16.05
CA LEU A 465 4.13 -25.59 15.43
C LEU A 465 4.38 -25.76 13.93
N ARG A 466 3.59 -25.09 13.09
CA ARG A 466 3.81 -24.95 11.65
C ARG A 466 3.93 -23.47 11.30
N PHE A 467 4.80 -23.16 10.36
CA PHE A 467 4.92 -21.83 9.78
C PHE A 467 5.38 -21.94 8.34
N SER A 468 5.50 -20.82 7.66
CA SER A 468 5.91 -20.74 6.25
C SER A 468 7.15 -19.86 6.11
N ASN A 469 7.89 -20.01 5.01
CA ASN A 469 9.01 -19.16 4.66
C ASN A 469 8.71 -18.49 3.33
N ALA A 470 8.29 -17.22 3.41
CA ALA A 470 7.74 -16.50 2.25
C ALA A 470 8.73 -16.44 1.06
N ALA A 471 10.03 -16.36 1.32
CA ALA A 471 11.04 -16.31 0.26
C ALA A 471 11.25 -17.70 -0.41
N VAL A 472 11.18 -18.78 0.37
CA VAL A 472 11.27 -20.16 -0.13
C VAL A 472 10.01 -20.54 -0.89
N ASP A 473 8.83 -20.24 -0.33
CA ASP A 473 7.54 -20.56 -0.95
C ASP A 473 7.34 -19.82 -2.28
N ALA A 474 7.89 -18.60 -2.40
CA ALA A 474 7.90 -17.84 -3.66
C ALA A 474 9.02 -18.27 -4.62
N GLY A 475 9.87 -19.24 -4.26
CA GLY A 475 10.95 -19.74 -5.11
C GLY A 475 12.12 -18.76 -5.33
N VAL A 476 12.24 -17.71 -4.52
CA VAL A 476 13.31 -16.69 -4.61
C VAL A 476 14.47 -16.93 -3.64
N ALA A 477 14.37 -17.99 -2.83
CA ALA A 477 15.42 -18.50 -1.94
C ALA A 477 15.37 -20.02 -1.87
N GLY A 478 16.53 -20.65 -1.63
CA GLY A 478 16.59 -22.07 -1.25
C GLY A 478 16.15 -22.28 0.21
N PRO A 479 15.83 -23.53 0.61
CA PRO A 479 15.53 -23.82 2.01
C PRO A 479 16.75 -23.52 2.90
N PRO A 480 16.56 -23.02 4.14
CA PRO A 480 17.65 -22.87 5.09
C PRO A 480 18.21 -24.22 5.54
N ASP A 481 19.46 -24.22 6.01
CA ASP A 481 20.11 -25.40 6.58
C ASP A 481 19.38 -25.89 7.85
N ALA A 482 18.85 -24.93 8.63
CA ALA A 482 18.00 -25.20 9.78
C ALA A 482 17.12 -24.00 10.16
N TYR A 483 15.96 -24.29 10.74
CA TYR A 483 15.24 -23.38 11.62
C TYR A 483 15.62 -23.70 13.07
N VAL A 484 15.88 -22.65 13.86
CA VAL A 484 16.20 -22.78 15.28
C VAL A 484 15.07 -22.18 16.10
N LEU A 485 14.52 -22.98 17.02
CA LEU A 485 13.35 -22.63 17.82
C LEU A 485 13.67 -22.64 19.30
N GLN A 486 13.45 -21.53 19.99
CA GLN A 486 13.51 -21.45 21.46
C GLN A 486 12.10 -21.21 22.01
N TRP A 487 11.57 -22.21 22.71
CA TRP A 487 10.27 -22.13 23.38
C TRP A 487 10.38 -21.42 24.72
N SER A 488 9.30 -20.76 25.13
CA SER A 488 9.18 -20.10 26.43
C SER A 488 7.74 -20.12 26.95
N ARG A 489 7.60 -20.22 28.28
CA ARG A 489 6.36 -19.78 28.95
C ARG A 489 6.32 -18.25 28.87
N PHE A 490 5.16 -17.69 28.55
CA PHE A 490 4.99 -16.24 28.41
C PHE A 490 4.02 -15.70 29.46
N ASP A 491 4.50 -14.79 30.31
CA ASP A 491 3.68 -14.02 31.24
C ASP A 491 3.20 -12.74 30.53
N ASN A 492 1.98 -12.78 30.03
CA ASN A 492 1.39 -11.67 29.26
C ASN A 492 1.27 -10.37 30.06
N GLU A 493 1.02 -10.46 31.36
CA GLU A 493 0.82 -9.30 32.23
C GLU A 493 2.13 -8.54 32.51
N ARG A 494 3.26 -9.24 32.46
CA ARG A 494 4.59 -8.69 32.78
C ARG A 494 5.53 -8.63 31.58
N ASP A 495 5.07 -9.02 30.41
CA ASP A 495 5.88 -9.19 29.20
C ASP A 495 7.18 -9.97 29.46
N ARG A 496 7.06 -11.11 30.15
CA ARG A 496 8.22 -11.89 30.61
C ARG A 496 8.25 -13.28 30.00
N HIS A 497 9.39 -13.59 29.39
CA HIS A 497 9.69 -14.89 28.83
C HIS A 497 10.50 -15.76 29.81
N THR A 498 10.09 -17.01 30.00
CA THR A 498 10.88 -18.03 30.70
C THR A 498 11.19 -19.18 29.75
N PRO A 499 12.45 -19.34 29.28
CA PRO A 499 12.83 -20.40 28.35
C PRO A 499 12.48 -21.80 28.87
N VAL A 500 12.03 -22.67 27.98
CA VAL A 500 11.68 -24.07 28.28
C VAL A 500 12.42 -25.01 27.34
N GLY A 501 13.28 -25.85 27.92
CA GLY A 501 14.14 -26.76 27.16
C GLY A 501 15.24 -26.06 26.37
N PRO A 502 16.17 -26.84 25.79
CA PRO A 502 17.19 -26.32 24.89
C PRO A 502 16.58 -25.89 23.53
N PRO A 503 17.27 -25.02 22.75
CA PRO A 503 16.87 -24.71 21.39
C PRO A 503 16.71 -25.98 20.54
N GLN A 504 15.62 -26.05 19.78
CA GLN A 504 15.37 -27.11 18.81
C GLN A 504 15.90 -26.70 17.44
N ARG A 505 16.36 -27.67 16.66
CA ARG A 505 16.78 -27.48 15.27
C ARG A 505 15.90 -28.33 14.37
N SER A 506 15.40 -27.74 13.28
CA SER A 506 14.51 -28.39 12.33
C SER A 506 14.93 -28.09 10.89
N GLY A 507 14.97 -29.09 10.02
CA GLY A 507 15.24 -28.91 8.59
C GLY A 507 14.02 -28.45 7.77
N ALA A 508 12.86 -28.30 8.43
CA ALA A 508 11.59 -27.91 7.81
C ALA A 508 10.91 -26.84 8.68
N PRO A 509 9.94 -26.08 8.17
CA PRO A 509 9.27 -25.01 8.94
C PRO A 509 8.23 -25.58 9.92
N ILE A 510 8.70 -26.45 10.81
CA ILE A 510 7.95 -27.20 11.81
C ILE A 510 8.76 -27.31 13.10
N GLY A 511 8.08 -27.30 14.25
CA GLY A 511 8.67 -27.55 15.57
C GLY A 511 7.66 -28.20 16.52
N ASN A 512 8.12 -28.66 17.68
CA ASN A 512 7.26 -29.30 18.67
C ASN A 512 7.41 -28.64 20.04
N ALA A 513 6.30 -28.24 20.65
CA ALA A 513 6.32 -27.70 22.00
C ALA A 513 6.91 -28.74 22.99
N PRO A 514 7.81 -28.34 23.90
CA PRO A 514 8.31 -29.24 24.95
C PRO A 514 7.17 -29.84 25.79
N PRO A 515 7.32 -31.08 26.28
CA PRO A 515 6.30 -31.73 27.11
C PRO A 515 5.90 -30.86 28.31
N GLY A 516 4.59 -30.73 28.53
CA GLY A 516 4.02 -29.96 29.64
C GLY A 516 3.91 -28.45 29.39
N LEU A 517 4.57 -27.88 28.36
CA LEU A 517 4.52 -26.45 28.09
C LEU A 517 3.08 -25.97 27.82
N LEU A 518 2.32 -26.76 27.05
CA LEU A 518 0.95 -26.41 26.66
C LEU A 518 -0.09 -26.85 27.70
N VAL A 519 0.31 -27.43 28.83
CA VAL A 519 -0.62 -27.75 29.92
C VAL A 519 -0.80 -26.55 30.85
N GLU A 520 0.23 -25.74 31.00
CA GLU A 520 0.27 -24.62 31.94
C GLU A 520 0.22 -23.28 31.21
N GLY A 521 -0.61 -22.36 31.68
CA GLY A 521 -0.63 -20.97 31.22
C GLY A 521 -1.52 -20.71 30.00
N ASP A 522 -1.95 -19.45 29.90
CA ASP A 522 -2.85 -18.96 28.86
C ASP A 522 -2.10 -18.50 27.60
N TYR A 523 -0.77 -18.36 27.69
CA TYR A 523 0.07 -17.95 26.58
C TYR A 523 1.35 -18.78 26.49
N VAL A 524 1.79 -19.00 25.25
CA VAL A 524 3.09 -19.59 24.92
C VAL A 524 3.76 -18.73 23.86
N ALA A 525 5.09 -18.64 23.93
CA ALA A 525 5.87 -17.94 22.92
C ALA A 525 7.03 -18.82 22.42
N VAL A 526 7.34 -18.67 21.13
CA VAL A 526 8.46 -19.35 20.49
C VAL A 526 9.22 -18.35 19.63
N ARG A 527 10.52 -18.29 19.85
CA ARG A 527 11.44 -17.46 19.07
C ARG A 527 12.06 -18.33 17.98
N VAL A 528 11.86 -17.95 16.72
CA VAL A 528 12.28 -18.73 15.55
C VAL A 528 13.20 -17.90 14.66
N HIS A 529 14.34 -18.45 14.26
CA HIS A 529 15.16 -17.88 13.19
C HIS A 529 15.58 -18.95 12.20
N ALA A 530 16.13 -18.54 11.05
CA ALA A 530 16.59 -19.45 10.02
C ALA A 530 18.10 -19.26 9.79
N GLU A 531 18.83 -20.37 9.74
CA GLU A 531 20.23 -20.40 9.35
C GLU A 531 20.31 -20.72 7.86
N HIS A 532 20.64 -19.73 7.04
CA HIS A 532 20.72 -19.88 5.59
C HIS A 532 22.06 -19.34 5.06
N PRO A 533 22.82 -20.11 4.25
CA PRO A 533 24.17 -19.71 3.83
C PRO A 533 24.18 -18.47 2.94
N GLY A 534 23.16 -18.30 2.09
CA GLY A 534 22.99 -17.12 1.24
C GLY A 534 22.32 -15.92 1.91
N TYR A 535 21.77 -16.07 3.13
CA TYR A 535 21.06 -15.01 3.84
C TYR A 535 21.41 -15.04 5.34
N PRO A 536 22.66 -14.67 5.73
CA PRO A 536 23.11 -14.78 7.11
C PRO A 536 22.32 -13.93 8.11
N HIS A 537 21.67 -12.85 7.65
CA HIS A 537 20.83 -11.99 8.49
C HIS A 537 19.52 -12.66 8.93
N TRP A 538 19.12 -13.79 8.34
CA TRP A 538 17.94 -14.55 8.77
C TRP A 538 18.05 -15.15 10.18
N THR A 539 19.23 -15.04 10.82
CA THR A 539 19.41 -15.35 12.24
C THR A 539 18.74 -14.33 13.16
N SER A 540 18.35 -13.15 12.65
CA SER A 540 17.47 -12.24 13.39
C SER A 540 16.12 -12.90 13.64
N PRO A 541 15.72 -13.11 14.90
CA PRO A 541 14.58 -13.95 15.19
C PRO A 541 13.24 -13.26 14.94
N VAL A 542 12.23 -14.11 14.75
CA VAL A 542 10.81 -13.77 14.77
C VAL A 542 10.20 -14.39 16.02
N GLU A 543 9.58 -13.57 16.84
CA GLU A 543 8.86 -14.00 18.03
C GLU A 543 7.41 -14.27 17.68
N LEU A 544 6.96 -15.49 17.94
CA LEU A 544 5.60 -15.95 17.70
C LEU A 544 4.92 -16.16 19.06
N TYR A 545 3.71 -15.63 19.20
CA TYR A 545 2.93 -15.72 20.43
C TYR A 545 1.59 -16.36 20.15
N PHE A 546 1.18 -17.27 21.03
CA PHE A 546 -0.09 -17.97 20.94
C PHE A 546 -0.84 -17.85 22.25
N ARG A 547 -2.15 -17.61 22.14
CA ARG A 547 -3.11 -17.58 23.25
C ARG A 547 -3.94 -18.85 23.24
N ARG A 548 -4.16 -19.42 24.42
CA ARG A 548 -5.07 -20.55 24.60
C ARG A 548 -6.52 -20.09 24.46
N THR A 549 -7.30 -20.81 23.67
CA THR A 549 -8.75 -20.61 23.50
C THR A 549 -9.49 -21.93 23.80
N SER A 550 -10.82 -21.92 23.74
CA SER A 550 -11.61 -23.15 23.83
C SER A 550 -11.32 -24.14 22.70
N ASP A 551 -10.87 -23.62 21.55
CA ASP A 551 -10.73 -24.37 20.30
C ASP A 551 -9.26 -24.74 20.02
N GLY A 552 -8.34 -24.41 20.93
CA GLY A 552 -6.91 -24.73 20.82
C GLY A 552 -6.01 -23.53 21.08
N TRP A 553 -5.05 -23.30 20.18
CA TRP A 553 -4.09 -22.19 20.27
C TRP A 553 -4.27 -21.24 19.08
N GLU A 554 -4.50 -19.97 19.40
CA GLU A 554 -4.66 -18.91 18.42
C GLU A 554 -3.37 -18.08 18.33
N PRO A 555 -2.82 -17.80 17.14
CA PRO A 555 -1.72 -16.85 16.99
C PRO A 555 -2.21 -15.44 17.30
N VAL A 556 -1.55 -14.77 18.23
CA VAL A 556 -1.90 -13.40 18.69
C VAL A 556 -0.74 -12.42 18.55
N GLY A 557 0.46 -12.90 18.23
CA GLY A 557 1.64 -12.05 18.06
C GLY A 557 2.64 -12.60 17.06
N LEU A 558 3.15 -11.74 16.19
CA LEU A 558 4.31 -11.97 15.32
C LEU A 558 5.18 -10.71 15.30
N PHE A 559 6.37 -10.79 15.87
CA PHE A 559 7.30 -9.65 15.96
C PHE A 559 8.64 -10.02 15.35
N ARG A 560 9.11 -9.21 14.40
CA ARG A 560 10.44 -9.38 13.80
C ARG A 560 11.43 -8.49 14.51
N GLU A 561 12.50 -9.07 15.05
CA GLU A 561 13.64 -8.27 15.49
C GLU A 561 14.34 -7.72 14.23
N THR A 562 14.37 -6.40 14.07
CA THR A 562 15.15 -5.79 13.00
C THR A 562 16.63 -5.87 13.38
N ALA A 563 17.44 -6.52 12.54
CA ALA A 563 18.89 -6.32 12.61
C ALA A 563 19.14 -4.82 12.42
N VAL A 564 19.74 -4.17 13.42
CA VAL A 564 20.28 -2.82 13.24
C VAL A 564 21.50 -2.97 12.32
N HIS A 565 21.27 -3.01 11.01
CA HIS A 565 22.36 -2.85 10.06
C HIS A 565 22.76 -1.38 10.07
N SER A 566 23.87 -1.09 10.78
CA SER A 566 24.62 0.14 10.58
C SER A 566 25.27 0.09 9.20
N SER A 567 24.54 0.56 8.21
CA SER A 567 25.07 1.08 6.96
C SER A 567 24.18 2.29 6.67
N ASP A 568 24.71 3.51 6.52
CA ASP A 568 25.76 3.81 5.55
C ASP A 568 26.34 5.23 5.80
N PRO A 569 27.28 5.74 4.98
CA PRO A 569 26.97 6.16 3.61
C PRO A 569 27.82 5.54 2.51
#